data_AF-A0A2E9B579-F1
#
_entry.id   AF-A0A2E9B579-F1
#
_cell.length_a   1.000
_cell.length_b   1.000
_cell.length_c   1.000
_cell.angle_alpha   90.00
_cell.angle_beta   90.00
_cell.angle_gamma   90.00
#
_symmetry.space_group_name_H-M   'P 1'
#
loop_
_entity.id
_entity.type
_entity.pdbx_description
1 polymer ?
#
loop_
_entity_poly.entity_id
_entity_poly.type
_entity_poly.pdbx_seq_one_letter_code
_entity_poly.pdbx_strand_id
1 'polypeptide(L)'
;MILILIISIFVIFIGLIVKFKLLGYILYLLPYIIRHIQNIKNKKSNSSKTEIFDEKEAYEILGLNIGDNIDQIEEAYRELMKKNHPDSGGSEYIAKKI
;
A
#
# COMPACT_ATOMS: atom_id res chain seq x y z
N MET A 1 31.36 -0.87 43.59
CA MET A 1 30.38 -1.91 43.99
C MET A 1 29.26 -2.06 42.96
N ILE A 2 28.52 -0.99 42.64
CA ILE A 2 27.44 -1.00 41.63
C ILE A 2 27.91 -1.38 40.20
N LEU A 3 29.06 -0.84 39.76
CA LEU A 3 29.60 -1.12 38.42
C LEU A 3 29.91 -2.62 38.19
N ILE A 4 30.49 -3.27 39.20
CA ILE A 4 30.86 -4.70 39.13
C ILE A 4 29.60 -5.58 39.08
N LEU A 5 28.54 -5.16 39.76
CA LEU A 5 27.25 -5.86 39.79
C LEU A 5 26.51 -5.76 38.44
N ILE A 6 26.59 -4.59 37.78
CA ILE A 6 26.04 -4.38 36.43
C ILE A 6 26.78 -5.24 35.39
N ILE A 7 28.12 -5.27 35.46
CA ILE A 7 28.94 -6.08 34.54
C ILE A 7 28.64 -7.57 34.70
N SER A 8 28.51 -8.04 35.94
CA SER A 8 28.13 -9.43 36.26
C SER A 8 26.78 -9.83 35.65
N ILE A 9 25.76 -8.97 35.81
CA ILE A 9 24.43 -9.21 35.25
C ILE A 9 24.46 -9.25 33.72
N PHE A 10 25.24 -8.37 33.10
CA PHE A 10 25.34 -8.27 31.64
C PHE A 10 25.95 -9.55 31.02
N VAL A 11 26.97 -10.13 31.65
CA VAL A 11 27.62 -11.38 31.20
C VAL A 11 26.64 -12.57 31.28
N ILE A 12 25.85 -12.65 32.36
CA ILE A 12 24.84 -13.71 32.54
C ILE A 12 23.72 -13.57 31.50
N PHE A 13 23.31 -12.33 31.20
CA PHE A 13 22.29 -12.04 30.20
C PHE A 13 22.73 -12.42 28.79
N ILE A 14 23.99 -12.14 28.42
CA ILE A 14 24.59 -12.57 27.16
C ILE A 14 24.61 -14.10 27.02
N GLY A 15 24.98 -14.82 28.08
CA GLY A 15 24.96 -16.29 28.08
C GLY A 15 23.55 -16.87 27.92
N LEU A 16 22.55 -16.22 28.49
CA LEU A 16 21.14 -16.58 28.31
C LEU A 16 20.65 -16.33 26.87
N ILE A 17 21.01 -15.19 26.25
CA ILE A 17 20.67 -14.89 24.85
C ILE A 17 21.18 -15.98 23.91
N VAL A 18 22.42 -16.44 24.10
CA VAL A 18 23.04 -17.48 23.24
C VAL A 18 22.36 -18.83 23.42
N LYS A 19 22.03 -19.21 24.67
CA LYS A 19 21.38 -20.50 24.96
C LYS A 19 19.91 -20.55 24.54
N PHE A 20 19.20 -19.42 24.54
CA PHE A 20 17.75 -19.40 24.32
C PHE A 20 17.31 -19.65 22.88
N LYS A 21 18.23 -19.76 21.89
CA LYS A 21 17.90 -19.86 20.45
C LYS A 21 16.94 -18.76 19.95
N LEU A 22 16.68 -17.74 20.78
CA LEU A 22 15.69 -16.70 20.55
C LEU A 22 16.01 -15.95 19.26
N LEU A 23 17.30 -15.72 19.03
CA LEU A 23 17.81 -15.05 17.85
C LEU A 23 17.45 -15.81 16.55
N GLY A 24 17.52 -17.14 16.57
CA GLY A 24 17.12 -17.97 15.43
C GLY A 24 15.62 -17.97 15.19
N TYR A 25 14.82 -17.96 16.27
CA TYR A 25 13.36 -17.91 16.17
C TYR A 25 12.88 -16.55 15.65
N ILE A 26 13.49 -15.45 16.11
CA ILE A 26 13.23 -14.09 15.62
C ILE A 26 13.56 -13.98 14.12
N LEU A 27 14.68 -14.58 13.68
CA LEU A 27 15.07 -14.59 12.27
C LEU A 27 14.18 -15.53 11.42
N TYR A 28 13.67 -16.61 12.00
CA TYR A 28 12.74 -17.54 11.35
C TYR A 28 11.36 -16.91 11.08
N LEU A 29 10.92 -15.99 11.94
CA LEU A 29 9.64 -15.27 11.78
C LEU A 29 9.71 -14.09 10.81
N LEU A 30 10.92 -13.61 10.46
CA LEU A 30 11.13 -12.47 9.57
C LEU A 30 10.34 -12.58 8.24
N PRO A 31 10.44 -13.67 7.46
CA PRO A 31 9.71 -13.79 6.19
C PRO A 31 8.18 -13.86 6.36
N TYR A 32 7.69 -14.38 7.49
CA TYR A 32 6.26 -14.46 7.77
C TYR A 32 5.64 -13.08 7.99
N ILE A 33 6.36 -12.21 8.71
CA ILE A 33 5.94 -10.83 9.01
C ILE A 33 5.99 -9.97 7.74
N ILE A 34 7.05 -10.09 6.94
CA ILE A 34 7.23 -9.35 5.68
C ILE A 34 6.09 -9.64 4.70
N ARG A 35 5.67 -10.91 4.57
CA ARG A 35 4.56 -11.32 3.70
C ARG A 35 3.23 -10.67 4.12
N HIS A 36 2.98 -10.55 5.42
CA HIS A 36 1.76 -9.90 5.91
C HIS A 36 1.78 -8.37 5.74
N ILE A 37 2.95 -7.73 5.77
CA ILE A 37 3.07 -6.28 5.58
C ILE A 37 2.82 -5.88 4.11
N GLN A 38 3.20 -6.71 3.13
CA GLN A 38 2.93 -6.42 1.71
C GLN A 38 1.42 -6.31 1.41
N ASN A 39 0.58 -7.13 2.05
CA ASN A 39 -0.88 -7.05 1.91
C ASN A 39 -1.49 -5.78 2.53
N ILE A 40 -0.79 -5.13 3.48
CA ILE A 40 -1.24 -3.87 4.09
C ILE A 40 -0.86 -2.67 3.19
N LYS A 41 0.26 -2.75 2.45
CA LYS A 41 0.69 -1.67 1.57
C LYS A 41 -0.22 -1.48 0.35
N ASN A 42 -0.82 -2.56 -0.15
CA ASN A 42 -1.84 -2.49 -1.22
C ASN A 42 -3.17 -1.91 -0.74
N LYS A 43 -3.41 -1.82 0.57
CA LYS A 43 -4.63 -1.23 1.16
C LYS A 43 -4.46 0.25 1.55
N LYS A 44 -3.23 0.79 1.48
CA LYS A 44 -2.88 2.14 1.95
C LYS A 44 -2.54 3.09 0.79
N SER A 45 -3.37 3.09 -0.26
CA SER A 45 -3.48 4.18 -1.23
C SER A 45 -4.93 4.60 -1.50
N ASN A 46 -5.90 4.14 -0.70
CA ASN A 46 -7.33 4.43 -0.90
C ASN A 46 -7.81 5.66 -0.11
N SER A 47 -6.99 6.69 -0.07
CA SER A 47 -7.41 8.04 0.32
C SER A 47 -6.55 9.08 -0.40
N SER A 48 -6.22 8.85 -1.67
CA SER A 48 -6.15 10.00 -2.56
C SER A 48 -7.60 10.47 -2.67
N LYS A 49 -7.90 11.53 -1.94
CA LYS A 49 -8.95 12.45 -2.28
C LYS A 49 -8.70 12.77 -3.76
N THR A 50 -9.35 12.06 -4.69
CA THR A 50 -9.39 12.44 -6.10
C THR A 50 -10.27 13.67 -6.07
N GLU A 51 -9.67 14.81 -5.72
CA GLU A 51 -10.28 16.10 -5.86
C GLU A 51 -10.36 16.32 -7.37
N ILE A 52 -11.39 15.74 -8.00
CA ILE A 52 -11.91 16.27 -9.25
C ILE A 52 -12.41 17.64 -8.86
N PHE A 53 -11.52 18.63 -8.99
CA PHE A 53 -11.74 19.97 -8.45
C PHE A 53 -12.73 20.77 -9.30
N ASP A 54 -13.03 20.28 -10.50
CA ASP A 54 -13.85 20.97 -11.49
C ASP A 54 -14.60 19.94 -12.34
N GLU A 55 -15.92 20.08 -12.48
CA GLU A 55 -16.72 19.24 -13.40
C GLU A 55 -16.14 19.30 -14.82
N LYS A 56 -15.57 20.44 -15.20
CA LYS A 56 -14.86 20.61 -16.47
C LYS A 56 -13.69 19.64 -16.64
N GLU A 57 -12.92 19.39 -15.59
CA GLU A 57 -11.81 18.44 -15.64
C GLU A 57 -12.32 17.00 -15.83
N ALA A 58 -13.46 16.65 -15.22
CA ALA A 58 -14.10 15.35 -15.44
C ALA A 58 -14.54 15.16 -16.89
N TYR A 59 -15.18 16.18 -17.48
CA TYR A 59 -15.57 16.17 -18.89
C TYR A 59 -14.34 16.07 -19.80
N GLU A 60 -13.25 16.79 -19.51
CA GLU A 60 -11.99 16.69 -20.26
C GLU A 60 -11.34 15.31 -20.17
N ILE A 61 -11.34 14.66 -19.00
CA ILE A 61 -10.82 13.30 -18.83
C ILE A 61 -11.63 12.29 -19.65
N LEU A 62 -12.96 12.46 -19.71
CA LEU A 62 -13.85 11.63 -20.51
C LEU A 62 -13.80 11.97 -22.02
N GLY A 63 -13.20 13.10 -22.41
CA GLY A 63 -13.16 13.58 -23.78
C GLY A 63 -14.51 14.13 -24.27
N LEU A 64 -15.35 14.57 -23.34
CA LEU A 64 -16.70 15.10 -23.59
C LEU A 64 -16.73 16.62 -23.38
N ASN A 65 -17.75 17.27 -23.95
CA ASN A 65 -18.01 18.68 -23.69
C ASN A 65 -18.95 18.84 -22.48
N ILE A 66 -18.83 19.98 -21.80
CA ILE A 66 -19.74 20.37 -20.73
C ILE A 66 -21.16 20.46 -21.30
N GLY A 67 -22.07 19.65 -20.74
CA GLY A 67 -23.47 19.58 -21.17
C GLY A 67 -23.81 18.41 -22.10
N ASP A 68 -22.87 17.52 -22.39
CA ASP A 68 -23.16 16.25 -23.08
C ASP A 68 -24.12 15.37 -22.26
N ASN A 69 -24.91 14.53 -22.95
CA ASN A 69 -25.94 13.72 -22.32
C ASN A 69 -25.32 12.63 -21.41
N ILE A 70 -26.02 12.27 -20.34
CA ILE A 70 -25.62 11.24 -19.37
C ILE A 70 -25.28 9.92 -20.06
N ASP A 71 -26.02 9.55 -21.11
CA ASP A 71 -25.75 8.33 -21.89
C ASP A 71 -24.34 8.33 -22.51
N GLN A 72 -23.88 9.49 -23.00
CA GLN A 72 -22.55 9.63 -23.58
C GLN A 72 -21.45 9.60 -22.51
N ILE A 73 -21.73 10.17 -21.34
CA ILE A 73 -20.84 10.11 -20.16
C ILE A 73 -20.63 8.65 -19.75
N GLU A 74 -21.69 7.86 -19.67
CA GLU A 74 -21.60 6.47 -19.26
C GLU A 74 -20.89 5.59 -20.29
N GLU A 75 -21.10 5.86 -21.58
CA GLU A 75 -20.40 5.17 -22.67
C GLU A 75 -18.90 5.50 -22.66
N ALA A 76 -18.53 6.78 -22.61
CA ALA A 76 -17.14 7.23 -22.55
C ALA A 76 -16.41 6.66 -21.32
N TYR A 77 -17.06 6.66 -20.16
CA TYR A 77 -16.52 6.06 -18.93
C TYR A 77 -16.21 4.57 -19.11
N ARG A 78 -17.16 3.81 -19.67
CA ARG A 78 -17.00 2.37 -19.89
C ARG A 78 -15.86 2.07 -20.86
N GLU A 79 -15.72 2.84 -21.92
CA GLU A 79 -14.62 2.68 -22.88
C GLU A 79 -13.25 2.99 -22.25
N LEU A 80 -13.15 4.12 -21.54
CA LEU A 80 -11.93 4.53 -20.85
C LEU A 80 -11.51 3.51 -19.79
N MET A 81 -12.46 3.00 -19.02
CA MET A 81 -12.16 1.98 -18.01
C MET A 81 -11.76 0.65 -18.62
N LYS A 82 -12.44 0.20 -19.67
CA LYS A 82 -12.08 -1.04 -20.36
C LYS A 82 -10.65 -1.00 -20.91
N LYS A 83 -10.19 0.17 -21.38
CA LYS A 83 -8.83 0.37 -21.86
C LYS A 83 -7.79 0.43 -20.73
N ASN A 84 -8.16 1.00 -19.58
CA ASN A 84 -7.23 1.24 -18.47
C ASN A 84 -7.37 0.22 -17.32
N HIS A 85 -8.21 -0.80 -17.49
CA HIS A 85 -8.48 -1.77 -16.43
C HIS A 85 -7.19 -2.50 -16.01
N PRO A 86 -6.87 -2.57 -14.70
CA PRO A 86 -5.65 -3.21 -14.21
C PRO A 86 -5.57 -4.69 -14.64
N ASP A 87 -6.69 -5.41 -14.67
CA ASP A 87 -6.72 -6.82 -15.09
C ASP A 87 -6.44 -7.01 -16.59
N SER A 88 -6.58 -5.96 -17.41
CA SER A 88 -6.20 -5.97 -18.84
C SER A 88 -4.80 -5.43 -19.08
N GLY A 89 -4.00 -5.21 -18.03
CA GLY A 89 -2.67 -4.61 -18.11
C GLY A 89 -2.66 -3.08 -18.12
N GLY A 90 -3.78 -2.45 -17.82
CA GLY A 90 -3.88 -1.01 -17.64
C GLY A 90 -3.30 -0.51 -16.32
N SER A 91 -3.17 0.80 -16.16
CA SER A 91 -2.61 1.41 -14.95
C SER A 91 -3.68 1.51 -13.86
N GLU A 92 -3.45 0.87 -12.71
CA GLU A 92 -4.31 0.99 -11.52
C GLU A 92 -4.51 2.46 -11.11
N TYR A 93 -3.48 3.30 -11.30
CA TYR A 93 -3.57 4.72 -11.01
C TYR A 93 -4.54 5.46 -11.95
N ILE A 94 -4.50 5.14 -13.25
CA ILE A 94 -5.38 5.79 -14.24
C ILE A 94 -6.81 5.31 -14.05
N ALA A 95 -7.03 4.02 -13.80
CA ALA A 95 -8.35 3.50 -13.46
C ALA A 95 -8.93 4.21 -12.22
N LYS A 96 -8.12 4.49 -11.19
CA LYS A 96 -8.61 5.27 -10.03
C LYS A 96 -8.89 6.75 -10.32
N LYS A 97 -8.38 7.29 -11.43
CA LYS A 97 -8.55 8.70 -11.82
C LYS A 97 -9.75 8.93 -12.74
N ILE A 98 -10.19 7.90 -13.47
CA ILE A 98 -11.39 7.88 -14.34
C ILE A 98 -12.62 7.60 -13.49
#